data_AF-A0A949HWC6-F1
#
_entry.id   AF-A0A949HWC6-F1
#
_cell.length_a   1.000
_cell.length_b   1.000
_cell.length_c   1.000
_cell.angle_alpha   90.00
_cell.angle_beta   90.00
_cell.angle_gamma   90.00
#
_symmetry.space_group_name_H-M   'P 1'
#
loop_
_entity.id
_entity.type
_entity.pdbx_description
1 polymer ?
#
loop_
_entity_poly.entity_id
_entity_poly.type
_entity_poly.pdbx_seq_one_letter_code
_entity_poly.pdbx_strand_id
1 'polypeptide(L)'
;VTNAYTFVNAQIYPTTVATNALSDEESNYLAAMPGNIQVSGTSNLDLSYAQISGANYLSMQSPNQFDGNQGASIAAPFLNINLGVTNGNLTVSNLAAPLVPDWQGTLQAWNARWLQLATNIVITTSNAPPPATNITYVTNSFTITNDFRVVIVENQATPTSPSEVWDLFLHGTNSIVISDSFNIMHGIYLDGQSLTVTTNAPGSPTPSGELNMQGYSVDWSSGTPNLLYLTNDGSIFFTPFGPNSFGYFGSSSAPYVALVNAGTISDEGSSVWADDFENGGLFYNGVGNFSLQSETADLSRGSLVAGGDVTISAGSITASNTFLEADASLTIYPTNSLTDQGGTNGTWIIGLNSIGNGFNLPILPPSGDLLDTTITLYAPDNKDVTSVWAGQDRGVSNSGYSNDEAIGHLILDALGTPPGTLFTFNGASANNALYAGRLDLLDNAGDLANGYVTALDIASNMVIYYAQAFINGVDVSSKLDGYNGGHLRWVSSYTPLALFRSLTVNPVAKVNVTPIGAPLNGVALSWNTVPYATNSVYCSTNLVSWQLFTNFVSTTPNAPANLMLARPAGVANWFYRVVVTPP
;
A
#
# COMPACT_ATOMS: atom_id res chain seq x y z
N VAL A 1 1.07 -24.35 -36.23
CA VAL A 1 1.63 -23.12 -36.83
C VAL A 1 2.36 -23.49 -38.12
N THR A 2 1.74 -23.34 -39.28
CA THR A 2 2.21 -23.96 -40.56
C THR A 2 2.17 -23.03 -41.78
N ASN A 3 1.79 -21.75 -41.62
CA ASN A 3 1.68 -20.76 -42.69
C ASN A 3 2.78 -19.68 -42.62
N ALA A 4 2.91 -18.94 -43.73
CA ALA A 4 4.00 -17.99 -44.00
C ALA A 4 4.11 -16.85 -42.97
N TYR A 5 3.02 -16.53 -42.29
CA TYR A 5 2.95 -15.58 -41.18
C TYR A 5 1.81 -16.00 -40.24
N THR A 6 2.12 -16.34 -38.98
CA THR A 6 1.11 -16.58 -37.94
C THR A 6 1.53 -16.04 -36.60
N PHE A 7 0.52 -15.75 -35.79
CA PHE A 7 0.64 -15.40 -34.40
C PHE A 7 -0.31 -16.28 -33.59
N VAL A 8 0.14 -16.71 -32.42
CA VAL A 8 -0.64 -17.41 -31.41
C VAL A 8 -0.50 -16.63 -30.10
N ASN A 9 -1.63 -16.37 -29.45
CA ASN A 9 -1.71 -15.92 -28.06
C ASN A 9 -2.53 -16.95 -27.29
N ALA A 10 -1.89 -17.69 -26.40
CA ALA A 10 -2.52 -18.75 -25.62
C ALA A 10 -2.40 -18.42 -24.13
N GLN A 11 -3.50 -18.59 -23.40
CA GLN A 11 -3.51 -18.58 -21.95
C GLN A 11 -3.47 -20.01 -21.43
N ILE A 12 -2.52 -20.29 -20.55
CA ILE A 12 -2.39 -21.57 -19.85
C ILE A 12 -3.09 -21.41 -18.51
N TYR A 13 -3.99 -22.33 -18.21
CA TYR A 13 -4.71 -22.42 -16.94
C TYR A 13 -4.32 -23.73 -16.22
N PRO A 14 -4.33 -23.74 -14.87
CA PRO A 14 -4.01 -24.93 -14.07
C PRO A 14 -5.20 -25.89 -14.01
N THR A 15 -5.62 -26.39 -15.18
CA THR A 15 -6.73 -27.34 -15.27
C THR A 15 -6.49 -28.35 -16.39
N THR A 16 -6.99 -29.56 -16.19
CA THR A 16 -6.93 -30.65 -17.18
C THR A 16 -8.05 -30.59 -18.21
N VAL A 17 -8.99 -29.65 -18.10
CA VAL A 17 -10.11 -29.47 -19.02
C VAL A 17 -10.22 -28.04 -19.51
N ALA A 18 -10.78 -27.86 -20.71
CA ALA A 18 -11.08 -26.53 -21.21
C ALA A 18 -12.16 -25.89 -20.33
N THR A 19 -11.78 -24.87 -19.55
CA THR A 19 -12.72 -23.94 -18.94
C THR A 19 -13.16 -22.99 -20.04
N ASN A 20 -14.43 -23.07 -20.46
CA ASN A 20 -15.04 -21.95 -21.16
C ASN A 20 -14.83 -20.71 -20.26
N ALA A 21 -14.49 -19.55 -20.84
CA ALA A 21 -14.16 -18.35 -20.07
C ALA A 21 -15.13 -18.19 -18.89
N LEU A 22 -14.57 -18.07 -17.68
CA LEU A 22 -15.25 -17.75 -16.44
C LEU A 22 -16.22 -16.60 -16.71
N SER A 23 -17.49 -16.89 -16.94
CA SER A 23 -18.54 -15.88 -16.85
C SER A 23 -18.98 -15.89 -15.39
N ASP A 24 -18.93 -14.73 -14.75
CA ASP A 24 -19.23 -14.48 -13.33
C ASP A 24 -20.63 -14.98 -12.86
N GLU A 25 -21.46 -15.58 -13.73
CA GLU A 25 -22.83 -16.00 -13.46
C GLU A 25 -23.09 -17.51 -13.34
N GLU A 26 -22.15 -18.41 -13.68
CA GLU A 26 -22.41 -19.86 -13.52
C GLU A 26 -22.01 -20.40 -12.14
N SER A 27 -23.01 -20.46 -11.25
CA SER A 27 -22.91 -21.11 -9.94
C SER A 27 -22.45 -22.59 -10.07
N ASN A 28 -21.19 -22.83 -9.69
CA ASN A 28 -20.62 -24.14 -9.33
C ASN A 28 -20.18 -25.09 -10.47
N TYR A 29 -19.85 -24.58 -11.66
CA TYR A 29 -19.28 -25.43 -12.73
C TYR A 29 -17.91 -26.04 -12.33
N LEU A 30 -17.16 -25.40 -11.41
CA LEU A 30 -15.91 -25.92 -10.85
C LEU A 30 -16.09 -27.30 -10.19
N ALA A 31 -17.19 -27.51 -9.46
CA ALA A 31 -17.48 -28.80 -8.85
C ALA A 31 -17.83 -29.90 -9.86
N ALA A 32 -18.18 -29.53 -11.10
CA ALA A 32 -18.47 -30.46 -12.19
C ALA A 32 -17.23 -30.81 -13.05
N MET A 33 -16.07 -30.24 -12.75
CA MET A 33 -14.82 -30.57 -13.44
C MET A 33 -14.46 -32.05 -13.23
N PRO A 34 -13.97 -32.76 -14.28
CA PRO A 34 -13.45 -34.11 -14.12
C PRO A 34 -12.33 -34.18 -13.09
N GLY A 35 -12.19 -35.30 -12.39
CA GLY A 35 -11.17 -35.43 -11.35
C GLY A 35 -11.43 -34.56 -10.11
N ASN A 36 -12.70 -34.17 -9.88
CA ASN A 36 -13.11 -33.53 -8.65
C ASN A 36 -12.89 -34.45 -7.44
N ILE A 37 -12.45 -33.86 -6.33
CA ILE A 37 -12.35 -34.54 -5.05
C ILE A 37 -13.30 -33.84 -4.08
N GLN A 38 -14.09 -34.62 -3.35
CA GLN A 38 -14.97 -34.10 -2.31
C GLN A 38 -14.75 -34.89 -1.03
N VAL A 39 -14.37 -34.20 0.03
CA VAL A 39 -14.17 -34.75 1.36
C VAL A 39 -15.19 -34.11 2.28
N SER A 40 -16.05 -34.91 2.91
CA SER A 40 -17.08 -34.41 3.81
C SER A 40 -17.21 -35.22 5.08
N GLY A 41 -17.46 -34.53 6.19
CA GLY A 41 -17.72 -35.11 7.51
C GLY A 41 -18.94 -34.43 8.13
N THR A 42 -20.03 -35.17 8.28
CA THR A 42 -21.29 -34.65 8.84
C THR A 42 -21.28 -34.55 10.36
N SER A 43 -20.56 -35.46 11.03
CA SER A 43 -20.40 -35.45 12.48
C SER A 43 -19.05 -34.86 12.87
N ASN A 44 -17.96 -35.40 12.32
CA ASN A 44 -16.62 -34.87 12.46
C ASN A 44 -15.78 -35.12 11.19
N LEU A 45 -14.70 -34.37 11.04
CA LEU A 45 -13.68 -34.56 10.01
C LEU A 45 -12.29 -34.31 10.61
N ASP A 46 -11.44 -35.32 10.56
CA ASP A 46 -10.01 -35.23 10.90
C ASP A 46 -9.20 -35.51 9.62
N LEU A 47 -8.36 -34.55 9.22
CA LEU A 47 -7.46 -34.64 8.08
C LEU A 47 -6.01 -34.86 8.49
N SER A 48 -5.74 -35.25 9.74
CA SER A 48 -4.40 -35.52 10.21
C SER A 48 -3.68 -36.54 9.33
N TYR A 49 -2.49 -36.15 8.84
CA TYR A 49 -1.65 -36.91 7.91
C TYR A 49 -2.30 -37.24 6.55
N ALA A 50 -3.41 -36.58 6.19
CA ALA A 50 -4.02 -36.75 4.88
C ALA A 50 -3.09 -36.23 3.78
N GLN A 51 -2.97 -36.99 2.68
CA GLN A 51 -2.24 -36.58 1.48
C GLN A 51 -3.20 -36.57 0.30
N ILE A 52 -3.57 -35.37 -0.16
CA ILE A 52 -4.58 -35.18 -1.20
C ILE A 52 -4.01 -34.26 -2.28
N SER A 53 -3.99 -34.75 -3.52
CA SER A 53 -3.61 -33.96 -4.70
C SER A 53 -4.76 -34.03 -5.70
N GLY A 54 -5.45 -32.91 -5.90
CA GLY A 54 -6.52 -32.75 -6.89
C GLY A 54 -5.98 -32.10 -8.15
N ALA A 55 -6.30 -32.67 -9.32
CA ALA A 55 -5.86 -32.13 -10.61
C ALA A 55 -6.65 -30.90 -11.09
N ASN A 56 -7.80 -30.63 -10.47
CA ASN A 56 -8.69 -29.51 -10.80
C ASN A 56 -9.31 -28.92 -9.53
N TYR A 57 -10.25 -29.65 -8.92
CA TYR A 57 -11.12 -29.14 -7.86
C TYR A 57 -11.10 -30.04 -6.62
N LEU A 58 -11.05 -29.42 -5.44
CA LEU A 58 -11.22 -30.09 -4.15
C LEU A 58 -12.21 -29.33 -3.26
N SER A 59 -13.22 -30.03 -2.74
CA SER A 59 -14.11 -29.51 -1.69
C SER A 59 -13.86 -30.20 -0.35
N MET A 60 -13.78 -29.41 0.72
CA MET A 60 -13.67 -29.87 2.11
C MET A 60 -14.86 -29.34 2.90
N GLN A 61 -15.69 -30.25 3.44
CA GLN A 61 -16.94 -29.90 4.11
C GLN A 61 -17.06 -30.58 5.48
N SER A 62 -16.93 -29.80 6.56
CA SER A 62 -17.31 -30.23 7.90
C SER A 62 -17.75 -29.02 8.73
N PRO A 63 -18.97 -28.51 8.49
CA PRO A 63 -19.46 -27.29 9.16
C PRO A 63 -19.69 -27.48 10.67
N ASN A 64 -19.83 -28.73 11.14
CA ASN A 64 -20.13 -29.01 12.54
C ASN A 64 -18.86 -29.19 13.39
N GLN A 65 -17.91 -30.00 12.94
CA GLN A 65 -16.73 -30.36 13.74
C GLN A 65 -15.55 -30.78 12.88
N PHE A 66 -14.61 -29.86 12.69
CA PHE A 66 -13.29 -30.11 12.12
C PHE A 66 -12.27 -30.33 13.24
N ASP A 67 -11.74 -31.54 13.33
CA ASP A 67 -10.82 -31.97 14.39
C ASP A 67 -9.35 -31.63 14.08
N GLY A 68 -9.06 -31.15 12.86
CA GLY A 68 -7.76 -30.61 12.45
C GLY A 68 -7.15 -31.29 11.22
N ASN A 69 -5.94 -30.84 10.86
CA ASN A 69 -5.18 -31.28 9.68
C ASN A 69 -3.68 -31.46 9.99
N GLN A 70 -3.33 -31.95 11.18
CA GLN A 70 -1.93 -32.03 11.58
C GLN A 70 -1.12 -32.91 10.61
N GLY A 71 -0.07 -32.34 10.01
CA GLY A 71 0.79 -33.06 9.07
C GLY A 71 0.11 -33.40 7.74
N ALA A 72 -1.03 -32.79 7.43
CA ALA A 72 -1.68 -32.94 6.13
C ALA A 72 -0.87 -32.27 5.01
N SER A 73 -1.05 -32.76 3.80
CA SER A 73 -0.55 -32.16 2.57
C SER A 73 -1.67 -32.19 1.53
N ILE A 74 -2.28 -31.04 1.30
CA ILE A 74 -3.45 -30.90 0.43
C ILE A 74 -3.13 -29.87 -0.65
N ALA A 75 -3.33 -30.24 -1.91
CA ALA A 75 -3.04 -29.39 -3.05
C ALA A 75 -4.11 -29.57 -4.13
N ALA A 76 -4.73 -28.48 -4.57
CA ALA A 76 -5.59 -28.44 -5.76
C ALA A 76 -5.64 -26.99 -6.29
N PRO A 77 -5.69 -26.78 -7.62
CA PRO A 77 -5.81 -25.45 -8.21
C PRO A 77 -7.05 -24.70 -7.71
N PHE A 78 -8.20 -25.37 -7.60
CA PHE A 78 -9.46 -24.79 -7.14
C PHE A 78 -9.95 -25.48 -5.86
N LEU A 79 -10.30 -24.69 -4.86
CA LEU A 79 -10.73 -25.13 -3.53
C LEU A 79 -12.12 -24.59 -3.19
N ASN A 80 -12.90 -25.37 -2.44
CA ASN A 80 -14.08 -24.88 -1.73
C ASN A 80 -14.03 -25.41 -0.29
N ILE A 81 -13.98 -24.51 0.68
CA ILE A 81 -13.68 -24.81 2.07
C ILE A 81 -14.86 -24.39 2.92
N ASN A 82 -15.48 -25.36 3.60
CA ASN A 82 -16.51 -25.11 4.60
C ASN A 82 -16.20 -25.93 5.86
N LEU A 83 -15.52 -25.32 6.83
CA LEU A 83 -15.04 -25.98 8.04
C LEU A 83 -15.55 -25.25 9.27
N GLY A 84 -15.97 -26.00 10.29
CA GLY A 84 -16.48 -25.42 11.52
C GLY A 84 -16.22 -26.27 12.75
N VAL A 85 -16.27 -25.64 13.91
CA VAL A 85 -16.25 -26.30 15.23
C VAL A 85 -17.48 -25.90 16.03
N THR A 86 -18.14 -26.88 16.66
CA THR A 86 -19.37 -26.63 17.42
C THR A 86 -19.11 -25.82 18.68
N ASN A 87 -17.92 -25.96 19.28
CA ASN A 87 -17.53 -25.25 20.49
C ASN A 87 -16.06 -24.80 20.40
N GLY A 88 -15.83 -23.51 20.57
CA GLY A 88 -14.48 -22.96 20.76
C GLY A 88 -13.86 -22.38 19.50
N ASN A 89 -12.58 -22.69 19.32
CA ASN A 89 -11.68 -21.98 18.42
C ASN A 89 -11.39 -22.83 17.19
N LEU A 90 -11.56 -22.27 16.00
CA LEU A 90 -11.12 -22.88 14.75
C LEU A 90 -9.73 -22.34 14.40
N THR A 91 -8.78 -23.21 14.10
CA THR A 91 -7.47 -22.83 13.58
C THR A 91 -7.26 -23.47 12.22
N VAL A 92 -6.96 -22.64 11.22
CA VAL A 92 -6.65 -23.06 9.86
C VAL A 92 -5.20 -22.69 9.56
N SER A 93 -4.35 -23.71 9.57
CA SER A 93 -2.91 -23.59 9.39
C SER A 93 -2.40 -24.81 8.65
N ASN A 94 -1.58 -24.60 7.62
CA ASN A 94 -1.06 -25.64 6.74
C ASN A 94 -2.15 -26.54 6.16
N LEU A 95 -3.34 -25.99 5.90
CA LEU A 95 -4.48 -26.73 5.38
C LEU A 95 -4.28 -27.06 3.91
N ALA A 96 -3.96 -26.06 3.07
CA ALA A 96 -3.78 -26.23 1.65
C ALA A 96 -2.50 -25.53 1.15
N ALA A 97 -1.88 -26.11 0.13
CA ALA A 97 -0.70 -25.52 -0.50
C ALA A 97 -1.07 -24.18 -1.17
N PRO A 98 -0.29 -23.11 -0.97
CA PRO A 98 -0.56 -21.80 -1.59
C PRO A 98 -0.24 -21.80 -3.08
N LEU A 99 0.68 -22.67 -3.50
CA LEU A 99 1.10 -22.87 -4.88
C LEU A 99 1.01 -24.35 -5.23
N VAL A 100 0.40 -24.67 -6.36
CA VAL A 100 0.37 -26.00 -6.96
C VAL A 100 1.35 -26.09 -8.13
N PRO A 101 1.95 -27.26 -8.39
CA PRO A 101 2.94 -27.46 -9.46
C PRO A 101 2.30 -27.60 -10.86
N ASP A 102 1.30 -26.75 -11.14
CA ASP A 102 0.60 -26.68 -12.41
C ASP A 102 0.97 -25.39 -13.14
N TRP A 103 1.12 -25.46 -14.46
CA TRP A 103 1.52 -24.30 -15.26
C TRP A 103 0.39 -23.29 -15.42
N GLN A 104 0.73 -22.01 -15.38
CA GLN A 104 -0.20 -20.91 -15.71
C GLN A 104 0.52 -19.77 -16.41
N GLY A 105 -0.25 -18.92 -17.09
CA GLY A 105 0.23 -17.66 -17.69
C GLY A 105 0.15 -17.67 -19.20
N THR A 106 0.71 -16.64 -19.82
CA THR A 106 0.53 -16.42 -21.27
C THR A 106 1.72 -16.95 -22.06
N LEU A 107 1.41 -17.63 -23.16
CA LEU A 107 2.37 -18.06 -24.17
C LEU A 107 2.02 -17.38 -25.50
N GLN A 108 2.93 -16.53 -25.97
CA GLN A 108 2.82 -15.89 -27.26
C GLN A 108 3.87 -16.45 -28.21
N ALA A 109 3.46 -16.77 -29.43
CA ALA A 109 4.37 -17.23 -30.46
C ALA A 109 4.06 -16.54 -31.77
N TRP A 110 5.10 -16.02 -32.40
CA TRP A 110 5.04 -15.45 -33.73
C TRP A 110 5.96 -16.23 -34.65
N ASN A 111 5.52 -16.54 -35.86
CA ASN A 111 6.38 -17.12 -36.87
C ASN A 111 6.27 -16.41 -38.22
N ALA A 112 7.37 -16.43 -38.96
CA ALA A 112 7.43 -15.98 -40.34
C ALA A 112 8.34 -16.87 -41.18
N ARG A 113 8.06 -16.88 -42.49
CA ARG A 113 8.88 -17.51 -43.51
C ARG A 113 9.24 -16.49 -44.59
N TRP A 114 10.53 -16.32 -44.86
CA TRP A 114 11.02 -15.52 -45.97
C TRP A 114 11.70 -16.40 -47.00
N LEU A 115 11.36 -16.18 -48.27
CA LEU A 115 11.93 -16.89 -49.41
C LEU A 115 12.71 -15.90 -50.26
N GLN A 116 13.92 -16.26 -50.63
CA GLN A 116 14.65 -15.57 -51.69
C GLN A 116 14.50 -16.36 -52.98
N LEU A 117 13.96 -15.71 -54.02
CA LEU A 117 13.78 -16.30 -55.35
C LEU A 117 14.87 -15.78 -56.29
N ALA A 118 15.48 -16.68 -57.06
CA ALA A 118 16.26 -16.32 -58.23
C ALA A 118 15.44 -16.60 -59.49
N THR A 119 15.44 -15.65 -60.42
CA THR A 119 14.85 -15.81 -61.76
C THR A 119 15.92 -16.17 -62.77
N ASN A 120 15.77 -17.30 -63.44
CA ASN A 120 16.56 -17.61 -64.62
C ASN A 120 15.70 -17.30 -65.86
N ILE A 121 16.13 -16.33 -66.67
CA ILE A 121 15.56 -16.08 -68.00
C ILE A 121 16.40 -16.89 -69.00
N VAL A 122 15.80 -17.93 -69.59
CA VAL A 122 16.39 -18.65 -70.72
C VAL A 122 15.73 -18.11 -71.99
N ILE A 123 16.49 -17.43 -72.86
CA ILE A 123 16.01 -16.96 -74.17
C ILE A 123 16.49 -17.95 -75.24
N THR A 124 15.56 -18.69 -75.84
CA THR A 124 15.86 -19.59 -76.97
C THR A 124 15.40 -18.94 -78.27
N THR A 125 16.33 -18.51 -79.12
CA THR A 125 16.02 -18.03 -80.48
C THR A 125 16.21 -19.15 -81.49
N SER A 126 15.15 -19.57 -82.18
CA SER A 126 15.28 -20.47 -83.34
C SER A 126 15.55 -19.66 -84.61
N ASN A 127 16.70 -19.87 -85.25
CA ASN A 127 17.01 -19.30 -86.57
C ASN A 127 16.20 -20.05 -87.65
N ALA A 128 15.02 -19.54 -88.01
CA ALA A 128 14.29 -19.98 -89.20
C ALA A 128 14.45 -18.93 -90.32
N PRO A 129 14.79 -19.30 -91.57
CA PRO A 129 14.88 -18.36 -92.69
C PRO A 129 13.54 -17.68 -93.02
N PRO A 130 13.52 -16.45 -93.59
CA PRO A 130 12.29 -15.70 -93.86
C PRO A 130 11.32 -16.42 -94.82
N PRO A 131 9.99 -16.33 -94.63
CA PRO A 131 9.29 -15.45 -93.69
C PRO A 131 8.87 -16.19 -92.41
N ALA A 132 9.70 -16.16 -91.37
CA ALA A 132 9.38 -16.71 -90.05
C ALA A 132 8.88 -15.60 -89.11
N THR A 133 7.58 -15.33 -89.16
CA THR A 133 6.83 -14.67 -88.09
C THR A 133 6.49 -15.71 -87.03
N ASN A 134 7.19 -15.71 -85.89
CA ASN A 134 6.74 -16.13 -84.54
C ASN A 134 7.96 -16.28 -83.60
N ILE A 135 8.29 -15.22 -82.85
CA ILE A 135 9.18 -15.32 -81.68
C ILE A 135 8.29 -15.71 -80.49
N THR A 136 8.44 -16.92 -79.95
CA THR A 136 7.72 -17.38 -78.76
C THR A 136 8.63 -17.24 -77.54
N TYR A 137 8.28 -16.37 -76.60
CA TYR A 137 8.94 -16.25 -75.30
C TYR A 137 8.26 -17.17 -74.28
N VAL A 138 8.99 -18.11 -73.67
CA VAL A 138 8.50 -19.00 -72.59
C VAL A 138 9.67 -19.20 -71.62
N THR A 139 9.63 -19.13 -70.29
CA THR A 139 8.79 -18.53 -69.23
C THR A 139 9.76 -18.32 -68.05
N ASN A 140 9.52 -17.35 -67.17
CA ASN A 140 10.30 -17.18 -65.93
C ASN A 140 10.23 -18.46 -65.07
N SER A 141 11.37 -19.07 -64.76
CA SER A 141 11.46 -20.07 -63.69
C SER A 141 11.99 -19.41 -62.42
N PHE A 142 11.25 -19.56 -61.32
CA PHE A 142 11.64 -19.06 -60.00
C PHE A 142 12.21 -20.23 -59.18
N THR A 143 13.50 -20.17 -58.84
CA THR A 143 14.14 -21.14 -57.92
C THR A 143 14.31 -20.48 -56.56
N ILE A 144 13.86 -21.13 -55.48
CA ILE A 144 14.14 -20.68 -54.11
C ILE A 144 15.62 -20.91 -53.82
N THR A 145 16.38 -19.85 -53.56
CA THR A 145 17.81 -19.93 -53.22
C THR A 145 18.04 -19.97 -51.71
N ASN A 146 17.16 -19.32 -50.93
CA ASN A 146 17.19 -19.33 -49.48
C ASN A 146 15.76 -19.43 -48.91
N ASP A 147 15.58 -20.25 -47.87
CA ASP A 147 14.34 -20.41 -47.11
C ASP A 147 14.63 -20.15 -45.63
N PHE A 148 14.26 -18.98 -45.14
CA PHE A 148 14.42 -18.59 -43.73
C PHE A 148 13.12 -18.81 -42.99
N ARG A 149 13.17 -19.53 -41.86
CA ARG A 149 12.04 -19.76 -40.97
C ARG A 149 12.39 -19.27 -39.58
N VAL A 150 11.60 -18.34 -39.05
CA VAL A 150 11.78 -17.81 -37.70
C VAL A 150 10.54 -18.08 -36.89
N VAL A 151 10.75 -18.53 -35.66
CA VAL A 151 9.75 -18.59 -34.60
C VAL A 151 10.32 -17.81 -33.43
N ILE A 152 9.56 -16.84 -32.94
CA ILE A 152 9.83 -16.08 -31.73
C ILE A 152 8.75 -16.51 -30.73
N VAL A 153 9.18 -16.88 -29.52
CA VAL A 153 8.28 -17.27 -28.44
C VAL A 153 8.54 -16.34 -27.27
N GLU A 154 7.49 -15.68 -26.81
CA GLU A 154 7.46 -15.00 -25.53
C GLU A 154 6.69 -15.89 -24.56
N ASN A 155 7.41 -16.41 -23.57
CA ASN A 155 6.86 -17.27 -22.54
C ASN A 155 6.80 -16.51 -21.23
N GLN A 156 5.59 -16.13 -20.81
CA GLN A 156 5.31 -15.62 -19.48
C GLN A 156 4.65 -16.68 -18.60
N ALA A 157 4.63 -17.95 -19.05
CA ALA A 157 4.10 -19.04 -18.26
C ALA A 157 5.06 -19.44 -17.14
N THR A 158 4.50 -19.64 -15.96
CA THR A 158 5.18 -20.09 -14.75
C THR A 158 4.85 -21.55 -14.48
N PRO A 159 5.78 -22.34 -13.91
CA PRO A 159 5.59 -23.77 -13.66
C PRO A 159 4.74 -24.08 -12.42
N THR A 160 4.18 -23.05 -11.78
CA THR A 160 3.37 -23.15 -10.57
C THR A 160 2.23 -22.15 -10.63
N SER A 161 1.09 -22.49 -10.05
CA SER A 161 -0.09 -21.62 -9.97
C SER A 161 -0.53 -21.40 -8.53
N PRO A 162 -0.99 -20.21 -8.14
CA PRO A 162 -1.71 -20.01 -6.90
C PRO A 162 -2.92 -20.92 -6.81
N SER A 163 -3.17 -21.44 -5.61
CA SER A 163 -4.46 -22.08 -5.32
C SER A 163 -5.52 -21.00 -5.17
N GLU A 164 -6.66 -21.19 -5.84
CA GLU A 164 -7.83 -20.32 -5.79
C GLU A 164 -8.93 -20.98 -4.96
N VAL A 165 -9.47 -20.24 -4.01
CA VAL A 165 -10.58 -20.62 -3.14
C VAL A 165 -11.84 -19.96 -3.68
N TRP A 166 -12.80 -20.78 -4.12
CA TRP A 166 -14.09 -20.27 -4.57
C TRP A 166 -14.90 -19.70 -3.39
N ASP A 167 -15.23 -20.56 -2.43
CA ASP A 167 -15.87 -20.16 -1.17
C ASP A 167 -14.99 -20.56 0.02
N LEU A 168 -14.81 -19.62 0.95
CA LEU A 168 -14.15 -19.82 2.24
C LEU A 168 -15.13 -19.56 3.38
N PHE A 169 -15.72 -20.62 3.90
CA PHE A 169 -16.65 -20.57 5.03
C PHE A 169 -16.02 -21.24 6.26
N LEU A 170 -15.75 -20.43 7.29
CA LEU A 170 -15.12 -20.85 8.52
C LEU A 170 -16.03 -20.50 9.70
N HIS A 171 -16.32 -21.48 10.54
CA HIS A 171 -17.16 -21.31 11.72
C HIS A 171 -16.40 -21.66 13.00
N GLY A 172 -16.18 -20.66 13.85
CA GLY A 172 -15.61 -20.83 15.18
C GLY A 172 -16.38 -19.98 16.17
N THR A 173 -17.21 -20.61 17.00
CA THR A 173 -18.10 -19.91 17.95
C THR A 173 -17.43 -18.81 18.79
N ASN A 174 -16.13 -18.95 19.11
CA ASN A 174 -15.36 -17.92 19.79
C ASN A 174 -14.37 -17.22 18.85
N SER A 175 -13.39 -17.95 18.33
CA SER A 175 -12.30 -17.38 17.53
C SER A 175 -11.98 -18.21 16.30
N ILE A 176 -11.57 -17.52 15.24
CA ILE A 176 -11.01 -18.09 14.02
C ILE A 176 -9.57 -17.59 13.91
N VAL A 177 -8.62 -18.51 13.76
CA VAL A 177 -7.20 -18.20 13.54
C VAL A 177 -6.81 -18.71 12.16
N ILE A 178 -6.26 -17.83 11.32
CA ILE A 178 -5.84 -18.13 9.95
C ILE A 178 -4.36 -17.84 9.82
N SER A 179 -3.58 -18.85 9.46
CA SER A 179 -2.15 -18.72 9.19
C SER A 179 -1.78 -18.99 7.74
N ASP A 180 -2.76 -19.37 6.91
CA ASP A 180 -2.57 -19.69 5.50
C ASP A 180 -2.93 -18.52 4.58
N SER A 181 -2.43 -18.59 3.34
CA SER A 181 -2.76 -17.65 2.27
C SER A 181 -3.92 -18.20 1.44
N PHE A 182 -5.03 -17.46 1.38
CA PHE A 182 -6.23 -17.81 0.65
C PHE A 182 -6.55 -16.76 -0.42
N ASN A 183 -6.53 -17.16 -1.68
CA ASN A 183 -7.01 -16.37 -2.81
C ASN A 183 -8.51 -16.62 -3.01
N ILE A 184 -9.36 -15.72 -2.54
CA ILE A 184 -10.81 -15.90 -2.47
C ILE A 184 -11.47 -15.26 -3.71
N MET A 185 -12.12 -16.09 -4.53
CA MET A 185 -12.69 -15.69 -5.83
C MET A 185 -14.17 -15.33 -5.78
N HIS A 186 -14.93 -15.84 -4.80
CA HIS A 186 -16.39 -15.69 -4.82
C HIS A 186 -16.98 -15.35 -3.46
N GLY A 187 -16.82 -16.19 -2.44
CA GLY A 187 -17.48 -16.03 -1.15
C GLY A 187 -16.53 -16.14 0.04
N ILE A 188 -16.70 -15.26 1.03
CA ILE A 188 -16.09 -15.37 2.36
C ILE A 188 -17.19 -15.34 3.42
N TYR A 189 -17.09 -16.21 4.42
CA TYR A 189 -17.96 -16.20 5.60
C TYR A 189 -17.17 -16.68 6.80
N LEU A 190 -16.81 -15.77 7.68
CA LEU A 190 -16.06 -16.02 8.91
C LEU A 190 -17.00 -15.77 10.09
N ASP A 191 -17.58 -16.85 10.60
CA ASP A 191 -18.50 -16.82 11.72
C ASP A 191 -17.77 -17.09 13.03
N GLY A 192 -17.28 -16.01 13.64
CA GLY A 192 -16.70 -16.01 14.97
C GLY A 192 -16.65 -14.60 15.54
N GLN A 193 -16.50 -14.50 16.87
CA GLN A 193 -16.40 -13.20 17.55
C GLN A 193 -15.01 -12.58 17.43
N SER A 194 -13.98 -13.41 17.20
CA SER A 194 -12.61 -12.97 17.02
C SER A 194 -11.99 -13.60 15.77
N LEU A 195 -11.28 -12.79 15.00
CA LEU A 195 -10.47 -13.22 13.86
C LEU A 195 -9.02 -12.82 14.11
N THR A 196 -8.12 -13.79 14.01
CA THR A 196 -6.68 -13.55 14.02
C THR A 196 -6.07 -14.05 12.72
N VAL A 197 -5.53 -13.14 11.91
CA VAL A 197 -4.70 -13.46 10.75
C VAL A 197 -3.25 -13.38 11.19
N THR A 198 -2.51 -14.49 11.14
CA THR A 198 -1.17 -14.58 11.75
C THR A 198 -0.19 -15.38 10.90
N THR A 199 1.05 -15.52 11.37
CA THR A 199 2.10 -16.24 10.65
C THR A 199 2.13 -17.72 11.03
N ASN A 200 2.59 -18.56 10.09
CA ASN A 200 2.92 -19.94 10.41
C ASN A 200 4.32 -20.04 11.04
N ALA A 201 4.61 -21.20 11.64
CA ALA A 201 5.95 -21.52 12.09
C ALA A 201 6.99 -21.44 10.94
N PRO A 202 8.25 -21.05 11.24
CA PRO A 202 9.32 -21.02 10.25
C PRO A 202 9.46 -22.35 9.49
N GLY A 203 9.54 -22.28 8.16
CA GLY A 203 9.61 -23.46 7.28
C GLY A 203 8.27 -23.97 6.76
N SER A 204 7.15 -23.33 7.14
CA SER A 204 5.84 -23.54 6.53
C SER A 204 5.81 -23.17 5.03
N PRO A 205 5.02 -23.86 4.19
CA PRO A 205 4.78 -23.46 2.80
C PRO A 205 4.23 -22.03 2.66
N THR A 206 3.43 -21.57 3.63
CA THR A 206 2.91 -20.20 3.75
C THR A 206 3.56 -19.52 4.94
N PRO A 207 4.47 -18.55 4.76
CA PRO A 207 5.15 -17.89 5.88
C PRO A 207 4.22 -16.96 6.67
N SER A 208 3.15 -16.45 6.03
CA SER A 208 2.16 -15.56 6.62
C SER A 208 0.75 -15.94 6.20
N GLY A 209 -0.21 -15.71 7.09
CA GLY A 209 -1.62 -15.72 6.77
C GLY A 209 -1.96 -14.54 5.87
N GLU A 210 -2.75 -14.82 4.83
CA GLU A 210 -3.18 -13.82 3.86
C GLU A 210 -4.63 -14.10 3.45
N LEU A 211 -5.47 -13.07 3.47
CA LEU A 211 -6.82 -13.10 2.92
C LEU A 211 -6.83 -12.21 1.68
N ASN A 212 -6.79 -12.82 0.50
CA ASN A 212 -6.76 -12.12 -0.79
C ASN A 212 -8.17 -12.18 -1.41
N MET A 213 -8.97 -11.13 -1.23
CA MET A 213 -10.32 -11.02 -1.76
C MET A 213 -10.26 -10.53 -3.22
N GLN A 214 -10.13 -11.45 -4.17
CA GLN A 214 -9.96 -11.10 -5.59
C GLN A 214 -11.29 -11.02 -6.34
N GLY A 215 -12.33 -11.69 -5.82
CA GLY A 215 -13.67 -11.67 -6.40
C GLY A 215 -14.44 -10.37 -6.17
N TYR A 216 -15.14 -9.88 -7.20
CA TYR A 216 -15.99 -8.69 -7.08
C TYR A 216 -17.20 -8.87 -6.17
N SER A 217 -17.60 -10.10 -5.86
CA SER A 217 -18.70 -10.43 -4.95
C SER A 217 -18.28 -10.55 -3.48
N VAL A 218 -16.98 -10.55 -3.20
CA VAL A 218 -16.44 -10.75 -1.85
C VAL A 218 -16.55 -9.44 -1.08
N ASP A 219 -17.42 -9.36 -0.08
CA ASP A 219 -17.60 -8.18 0.78
C ASP A 219 -17.26 -8.55 2.23
N TRP A 220 -16.38 -7.78 2.85
CA TRP A 220 -15.94 -8.02 4.22
C TRP A 220 -17.08 -7.89 5.23
N SER A 221 -17.97 -6.92 5.05
CA SER A 221 -19.00 -6.58 6.03
C SER A 221 -20.05 -7.69 6.16
N SER A 222 -20.53 -8.22 5.03
CA SER A 222 -21.42 -9.39 5.01
C SER A 222 -20.70 -10.71 5.33
N GLY A 223 -19.40 -10.78 5.04
CA GLY A 223 -18.56 -11.95 5.30
C GLY A 223 -18.13 -12.12 6.76
N THR A 224 -18.25 -11.09 7.61
CA THR A 224 -17.80 -11.12 9.02
C THR A 224 -18.92 -10.68 9.99
N PRO A 225 -20.13 -11.26 9.93
CA PRO A 225 -21.33 -10.68 10.54
C PRO A 225 -21.31 -10.61 12.07
N ASN A 226 -20.54 -11.47 12.73
CA ASN A 226 -20.46 -11.59 14.19
C ASN A 226 -19.12 -11.13 14.76
N LEU A 227 -18.25 -10.56 13.92
CA LEU A 227 -16.89 -10.20 14.31
C LEU A 227 -16.89 -8.99 15.25
N LEU A 228 -16.22 -9.14 16.39
CA LEU A 228 -16.04 -8.10 17.41
C LEU A 228 -14.55 -7.73 17.58
N TYR A 229 -13.64 -8.68 17.35
CA TYR A 229 -12.20 -8.48 17.54
C TYR A 229 -11.46 -8.89 16.27
N LEU A 230 -10.77 -7.95 15.63
CA LEU A 230 -9.87 -8.23 14.51
C LEU A 230 -8.42 -8.04 14.95
N THR A 231 -7.60 -9.08 14.83
CA THR A 231 -6.15 -9.01 14.99
C THR A 231 -5.48 -9.43 13.68
N ASN A 232 -4.76 -8.51 13.04
CA ASN A 232 -4.05 -8.78 11.80
C ASN A 232 -2.54 -8.63 12.01
N ASP A 233 -1.83 -9.75 12.07
CA ASP A 233 -0.36 -9.85 12.00
C ASP A 233 0.11 -10.31 10.60
N GLY A 234 -0.82 -10.63 9.69
CA GLY A 234 -0.56 -11.09 8.34
C GLY A 234 -0.96 -10.06 7.29
N SER A 235 -1.72 -10.47 6.28
CA SER A 235 -2.23 -9.54 5.26
C SER A 235 -3.71 -9.75 4.94
N ILE A 236 -4.41 -8.64 4.71
CA ILE A 236 -5.77 -8.62 4.20
C ILE A 236 -5.76 -7.71 2.97
N PHE A 237 -6.03 -8.28 1.80
CA PHE A 237 -6.02 -7.59 0.52
C PHE A 237 -7.41 -7.62 -0.09
N PHE A 238 -7.94 -6.45 -0.41
CA PHE A 238 -9.14 -6.28 -1.21
C PHE A 238 -8.79 -6.18 -2.69
N THR A 239 -9.77 -6.48 -3.54
CA THR A 239 -9.61 -6.31 -4.99
C THR A 239 -9.40 -4.82 -5.29
N PRO A 240 -8.43 -4.45 -6.15
CA PRO A 240 -8.17 -3.05 -6.50
C PRO A 240 -9.24 -2.45 -7.43
N PHE A 241 -10.22 -3.26 -7.88
CA PHE A 241 -11.28 -2.81 -8.78
C PHE A 241 -12.64 -3.36 -8.35
N GLY A 242 -13.70 -2.61 -8.64
CA GLY A 242 -15.08 -3.06 -8.48
C GLY A 242 -15.77 -2.57 -7.20
N PRO A 243 -17.02 -2.99 -6.95
CA PRO A 243 -17.86 -2.43 -5.89
C PRO A 243 -17.39 -2.76 -4.48
N ASN A 244 -16.66 -3.86 -4.31
CA ASN A 244 -16.20 -4.37 -3.01
C ASN A 244 -14.69 -4.16 -2.80
N SER A 245 -14.11 -3.17 -3.47
CA SER A 245 -12.70 -2.78 -3.27
C SER A 245 -12.47 -1.98 -1.98
N PHE A 246 -13.53 -1.67 -1.23
CA PHE A 246 -13.49 -0.85 -0.02
C PHE A 246 -13.57 -1.71 1.24
N GLY A 247 -12.72 -1.42 2.23
CA GLY A 247 -12.74 -2.06 3.54
C GLY A 247 -13.77 -1.43 4.49
N TYR A 248 -14.87 -2.13 4.76
CA TYR A 248 -15.85 -1.72 5.77
C TYR A 248 -15.71 -2.56 7.04
N PHE A 249 -15.07 -2.00 8.07
CA PHE A 249 -14.78 -2.66 9.33
C PHE A 249 -15.70 -2.15 10.43
N GLY A 250 -16.63 -3.00 10.88
CA GLY A 250 -17.67 -2.61 11.83
C GLY A 250 -18.71 -1.64 11.23
N SER A 251 -19.55 -1.09 12.09
CA SER A 251 -20.52 -0.05 11.73
C SER A 251 -20.85 0.84 12.92
N SER A 252 -21.50 1.99 12.70
CA SER A 252 -21.96 2.84 13.79
C SER A 252 -22.97 2.16 14.75
N SER A 253 -23.72 1.16 14.26
CA SER A 253 -24.65 0.37 15.09
C SER A 253 -24.00 -0.85 15.76
N ALA A 254 -22.84 -1.27 15.28
CA ALA A 254 -22.10 -2.44 15.74
C ALA A 254 -20.61 -2.20 15.47
N PRO A 255 -19.94 -1.33 16.25
CA PRO A 255 -18.50 -1.15 16.14
C PRO A 255 -17.79 -2.43 16.59
N TYR A 256 -16.60 -2.66 16.07
CA TYR A 256 -15.71 -3.67 16.66
C TYR A 256 -15.34 -3.24 18.08
N VAL A 257 -15.16 -4.19 18.98
CA VAL A 257 -14.59 -3.89 20.30
C VAL A 257 -13.12 -3.51 20.14
N ALA A 258 -12.39 -4.24 19.29
CA ALA A 258 -11.02 -3.89 18.94
C ALA A 258 -10.66 -4.25 17.50
N LEU A 259 -9.90 -3.38 16.85
CA LEU A 259 -9.19 -3.65 15.60
C LEU A 259 -7.70 -3.37 15.83
N VAL A 260 -6.90 -4.44 15.82
CA VAL A 260 -5.44 -4.39 15.97
C VAL A 260 -4.79 -4.82 14.66
N ASN A 261 -4.07 -3.90 14.02
CA ASN A 261 -3.32 -4.15 12.80
C ASN A 261 -1.82 -3.97 13.03
N ALA A 262 -1.09 -5.08 13.04
CA ALA A 262 0.37 -5.12 13.01
C ALA A 262 0.91 -5.56 11.62
N GLY A 263 0.05 -6.12 10.78
CA GLY A 263 0.33 -6.56 9.41
C GLY A 263 -0.07 -5.52 8.36
N THR A 264 -0.56 -5.98 7.21
CA THR A 264 -1.02 -5.13 6.10
C THR A 264 -2.53 -5.27 5.90
N ILE A 265 -3.23 -4.13 5.78
CA ILE A 265 -4.57 -4.04 5.22
C ILE A 265 -4.47 -3.14 3.99
N SER A 266 -4.89 -3.65 2.83
CA SER A 266 -4.80 -2.94 1.55
C SER A 266 -6.11 -3.00 0.80
N ASP A 267 -6.67 -1.83 0.50
CA ASP A 267 -7.95 -1.65 -0.20
C ASP A 267 -7.92 -0.35 -1.03
N GLU A 268 -9.05 0.03 -1.64
CA GLU A 268 -9.23 1.30 -2.37
C GLU A 268 -10.06 2.31 -1.57
N GLY A 269 -10.00 2.22 -0.24
CA GLY A 269 -10.68 3.08 0.73
C GLY A 269 -11.25 2.28 1.91
N SER A 270 -11.10 2.79 3.13
CA SER A 270 -11.67 2.15 4.32
C SER A 270 -12.63 3.05 5.10
N SER A 271 -13.60 2.42 5.75
CA SER A 271 -14.34 2.99 6.87
C SER A 271 -14.28 2.04 8.06
N VAL A 272 -13.84 2.55 9.21
CA VAL A 272 -13.58 1.79 10.42
C VAL A 272 -14.40 2.34 11.58
N TRP A 273 -15.16 1.45 12.22
CA TRP A 273 -15.82 1.69 13.51
C TRP A 273 -15.31 0.66 14.51
N ALA A 274 -14.54 1.11 15.49
CA ALA A 274 -14.02 0.27 16.56
C ALA A 274 -13.94 1.07 17.86
N ASP A 275 -14.25 0.49 19.01
CA ASP A 275 -14.06 1.17 20.30
C ASP A 275 -12.56 1.41 20.52
N ASP A 276 -11.74 0.37 20.30
CA ASP A 276 -10.28 0.44 20.34
C ASP A 276 -9.66 0.16 18.96
N PHE A 277 -8.89 1.12 18.43
CA PHE A 277 -8.19 0.97 17.16
C PHE A 277 -6.68 1.08 17.37
N GLU A 278 -5.95 0.01 17.06
CA GLU A 278 -4.49 0.00 17.07
C GLU A 278 -3.96 -0.28 15.67
N ASN A 279 -3.13 0.61 15.13
CA ASN A 279 -2.41 0.41 13.88
C ASN A 279 -0.91 0.61 14.10
N GLY A 280 -0.20 -0.50 14.28
CA GLY A 280 1.26 -0.58 14.25
C GLY A 280 1.82 -1.08 12.91
N GLY A 281 0.95 -1.54 12.00
CA GLY A 281 1.27 -2.04 10.67
C GLY A 281 0.99 -1.03 9.56
N LEU A 282 0.56 -1.52 8.39
CA LEU A 282 0.19 -0.70 7.23
C LEU A 282 -1.32 -0.77 6.97
N PHE A 283 -1.95 0.40 6.86
CA PHE A 283 -3.22 0.60 6.16
C PHE A 283 -2.92 1.34 4.85
N TYR A 284 -3.26 0.74 3.71
CA TYR A 284 -3.09 1.32 2.39
C TYR A 284 -4.43 1.35 1.66
N ASN A 285 -4.91 2.55 1.35
CA ASN A 285 -6.25 2.80 0.82
C ASN A 285 -6.27 3.16 -0.68
N GLY A 286 -5.18 2.86 -1.40
CA GLY A 286 -5.09 3.14 -2.83
C GLY A 286 -5.37 4.62 -3.13
N VAL A 287 -6.31 4.88 -4.03
CA VAL A 287 -6.75 6.25 -4.36
C VAL A 287 -7.90 6.76 -3.47
N GLY A 288 -8.42 5.92 -2.58
CA GLY A 288 -9.60 6.21 -1.78
C GLY A 288 -9.33 6.89 -0.45
N ASN A 289 -10.42 7.06 0.31
CA ASN A 289 -10.43 7.72 1.60
C ASN A 289 -10.21 6.73 2.74
N PHE A 290 -9.72 7.23 3.88
CA PHE A 290 -9.75 6.53 5.15
C PHE A 290 -10.63 7.28 6.15
N SER A 291 -11.58 6.59 6.77
CA SER A 291 -12.35 7.13 7.90
C SER A 291 -12.30 6.22 9.12
N LEU A 292 -12.09 6.81 10.29
CA LEU A 292 -12.09 6.13 11.58
C LEU A 292 -13.00 6.83 12.57
N GLN A 293 -13.83 6.04 13.25
CA GLN A 293 -14.56 6.42 14.46
C GLN A 293 -14.17 5.46 15.59
N SER A 294 -13.60 5.99 16.67
CA SER A 294 -13.24 5.19 17.85
C SER A 294 -13.32 5.91 19.19
N GLU A 295 -13.21 5.16 20.29
CA GLU A 295 -12.95 5.74 21.62
C GLU A 295 -11.45 5.99 21.80
N THR A 296 -10.63 5.00 21.46
CA THR A 296 -9.16 5.08 21.46
C THR A 296 -8.59 4.77 20.07
N ALA A 297 -7.55 5.51 19.69
CA ALA A 297 -6.78 5.26 18.48
C ALA A 297 -5.28 5.33 18.80
N ASP A 298 -4.57 4.21 18.71
CA ASP A 298 -3.11 4.16 18.75
C ASP A 298 -2.57 3.92 17.34
N LEU A 299 -1.92 4.94 16.77
CA LEU A 299 -1.28 4.90 15.45
C LEU A 299 0.24 4.71 15.57
N SER A 300 0.72 4.36 16.76
CA SER A 300 2.14 4.37 17.06
C SER A 300 2.91 3.37 16.21
N ARG A 301 3.98 3.84 15.56
CA ARG A 301 4.84 3.05 14.65
C ARG A 301 4.14 2.53 13.39
N GLY A 302 2.85 2.82 13.21
CA GLY A 302 2.10 2.42 12.03
C GLY A 302 2.24 3.39 10.87
N SER A 303 1.80 2.91 9.71
CA SER A 303 1.66 3.64 8.46
C SER A 303 0.19 3.66 8.04
N LEU A 304 -0.31 4.85 7.73
CA LEU A 304 -1.62 5.07 7.14
C LEU A 304 -1.43 5.83 5.83
N VAL A 305 -1.87 5.27 4.71
CA VAL A 305 -1.69 5.86 3.38
C VAL A 305 -3.01 5.87 2.64
N ALA A 306 -3.52 7.06 2.35
CA ALA A 306 -4.72 7.25 1.55
C ALA A 306 -4.48 8.28 0.44
N GLY A 307 -4.80 7.90 -0.80
CA GLY A 307 -4.79 8.79 -1.96
C GLY A 307 -5.89 9.87 -1.89
N GLY A 308 -6.91 9.66 -1.06
CA GLY A 308 -8.00 10.58 -0.80
C GLY A 308 -7.90 11.28 0.56
N ASP A 309 -9.06 11.51 1.17
CA ASP A 309 -9.20 12.17 2.48
C ASP A 309 -8.93 11.18 3.63
N VAL A 310 -8.27 11.66 4.68
CA VAL A 310 -8.14 10.96 5.96
C VAL A 310 -8.97 11.69 7.01
N THR A 311 -9.92 10.99 7.63
CA THR A 311 -10.70 11.50 8.76
C THR A 311 -10.57 10.58 9.96
N ILE A 312 -10.05 11.10 11.07
CA ILE A 312 -9.91 10.36 12.33
C ILE A 312 -10.73 11.08 13.41
N SER A 313 -11.78 10.43 13.89
CA SER A 313 -12.62 10.92 14.99
C SER A 313 -12.50 9.97 16.16
N ALA A 314 -11.86 10.42 17.24
CA ALA A 314 -11.63 9.56 18.40
C ALA A 314 -11.73 10.32 19.74
N GLY A 315 -11.92 9.57 20.83
CA GLY A 315 -11.70 10.09 22.18
C GLY A 315 -10.24 10.52 22.35
N SER A 316 -9.35 9.53 22.37
CA SER A 316 -7.91 9.74 22.57
C SER A 316 -7.12 9.19 21.40
N ILE A 317 -6.20 10.00 20.85
CA ILE A 317 -5.33 9.63 19.74
C ILE A 317 -3.88 9.68 20.20
N THR A 318 -3.15 8.58 20.00
CA THR A 318 -1.70 8.51 20.14
C THR A 318 -1.07 8.32 18.77
N ALA A 319 -0.16 9.22 18.37
CA ALA A 319 0.47 9.25 17.05
C ALA A 319 2.00 9.30 17.11
N SER A 320 2.61 8.47 17.96
CA SER A 320 4.06 8.43 18.15
C SER A 320 4.76 7.63 17.04
N ASN A 321 5.77 8.22 16.38
CA ASN A 321 6.49 7.57 15.27
C ASN A 321 5.55 7.08 14.14
N THR A 322 4.47 7.83 13.89
CA THR A 322 3.48 7.49 12.86
C THR A 322 3.88 8.05 11.51
N PHE A 323 3.69 7.26 10.44
CA PHE A 323 3.66 7.76 9.07
C PHE A 323 2.19 7.92 8.65
N LEU A 324 1.79 9.13 8.27
CA LEU A 324 0.44 9.41 7.80
C LEU A 324 0.51 10.14 6.46
N GLU A 325 -0.19 9.63 5.48
CA GLU A 325 -0.34 10.26 4.17
C GLU A 325 -1.82 10.40 3.82
N ALA A 326 -2.22 11.65 3.58
CA ALA A 326 -3.55 12.04 3.17
C ALA A 326 -3.42 12.95 1.94
N ASP A 327 -3.39 12.33 0.76
CA ASP A 327 -3.10 13.05 -0.48
C ASP A 327 -4.12 14.15 -0.78
N ALA A 328 -5.38 14.00 -0.38
CA ALA A 328 -6.37 15.06 -0.54
C ALA A 328 -6.40 16.02 0.66
N SER A 329 -6.86 15.56 1.83
CA SER A 329 -6.96 16.37 3.04
C SER A 329 -6.93 15.53 4.32
N LEU A 330 -6.56 16.14 5.44
CA LEU A 330 -6.55 15.50 6.76
C LEU A 330 -7.50 16.22 7.70
N THR A 331 -8.37 15.48 8.37
CA THR A 331 -9.17 16.01 9.47
C THR A 331 -9.07 15.11 10.70
N ILE A 332 -8.69 15.71 11.83
CA ILE A 332 -8.57 15.03 13.11
C ILE A 332 -9.55 15.66 14.10
N TYR A 333 -10.39 14.85 14.73
CA TYR A 333 -11.38 15.24 15.74
C TYR A 333 -11.14 14.48 17.05
N PRO A 334 -10.13 14.87 17.85
CA PRO A 334 -9.89 14.30 19.17
C PRO A 334 -10.77 15.00 20.21
N THR A 335 -11.48 14.25 21.06
CA THR A 335 -12.36 14.83 22.10
C THR A 335 -11.76 14.83 23.50
N ASN A 336 -10.77 13.98 23.78
CA ASN A 336 -10.06 13.86 25.06
C ASN A 336 -8.57 14.23 24.91
N SER A 337 -7.84 13.60 23.98
CA SER A 337 -6.43 13.92 23.75
C SER A 337 -5.90 13.62 22.36
N LEU A 338 -4.88 14.36 21.92
CA LEU A 338 -4.05 14.05 20.75
C LEU A 338 -2.57 14.21 21.12
N THR A 339 -1.78 13.14 21.07
CA THR A 339 -0.38 13.22 21.52
C THR A 339 0.56 12.35 20.69
N ASP A 340 1.78 12.82 20.50
CA ASP A 340 2.88 12.05 19.95
C ASP A 340 3.81 11.43 21.01
N GLN A 341 3.41 11.48 22.30
CA GLN A 341 4.07 10.89 23.48
C GLN A 341 5.50 11.37 23.76
N GLY A 342 6.06 12.26 22.94
CA GLY A 342 7.42 12.75 23.07
C GLY A 342 8.51 11.74 22.66
N GLY A 343 9.58 12.21 22.04
CA GLY A 343 10.84 11.49 21.83
C GLY A 343 10.96 10.68 20.54
N THR A 344 9.96 10.69 19.66
CA THR A 344 10.02 9.98 18.36
C THR A 344 9.25 10.73 17.26
N ASN A 345 9.90 10.98 16.12
CA ASN A 345 9.33 11.86 15.11
C ASN A 345 8.20 11.20 14.31
N GLY A 346 7.01 11.79 14.33
CA GLY A 346 5.93 11.50 13.37
C GLY A 346 6.16 12.23 12.04
N THR A 347 5.72 11.65 10.91
CA THR A 347 5.80 12.28 9.58
C THR A 347 4.43 12.23 8.91
N TRP A 348 3.82 13.40 8.74
CA TRP A 348 2.51 13.54 8.11
C TRP A 348 2.65 14.31 6.79
N ILE A 349 2.14 13.73 5.70
CA ILE A 349 2.16 14.28 4.35
C ILE A 349 0.72 14.52 3.91
N ILE A 350 0.39 15.76 3.58
CA ILE A 350 -0.99 16.16 3.32
C ILE A 350 -1.06 17.00 2.05
N GLY A 351 -2.05 16.72 1.21
CA GLY A 351 -2.50 17.65 0.18
C GLY A 351 -1.77 17.59 -1.17
N LEU A 352 -1.01 16.53 -1.46
CA LEU A 352 -0.37 16.34 -2.78
C LEU A 352 -1.38 16.36 -3.96
N ASN A 353 -2.59 15.86 -3.73
CA ASN A 353 -3.73 15.88 -4.63
C ASN A 353 -4.89 16.74 -4.09
N SER A 354 -4.61 17.71 -3.21
CA SER A 354 -5.65 18.54 -2.61
C SER A 354 -6.49 19.27 -3.68
N ILE A 355 -7.81 19.24 -3.48
CA ILE A 355 -8.77 20.02 -4.27
C ILE A 355 -9.13 21.37 -3.63
N GLY A 356 -8.45 21.74 -2.54
CA GLY A 356 -8.67 22.99 -1.80
C GLY A 356 -8.86 22.82 -0.28
N ASN A 357 -8.76 21.59 0.23
CA ASN A 357 -8.85 21.27 1.66
C ASN A 357 -7.46 20.88 2.17
N GLY A 358 -7.06 21.41 3.32
CA GLY A 358 -5.76 21.17 3.94
C GLY A 358 -5.83 20.24 5.14
N PHE A 359 -5.15 20.62 6.23
CA PHE A 359 -5.21 19.89 7.49
C PHE A 359 -6.11 20.61 8.49
N ASN A 360 -6.91 19.85 9.23
CA ASN A 360 -7.95 20.40 10.06
C ASN A 360 -7.95 19.77 11.46
N LEU A 361 -7.92 20.62 12.48
CA LEU A 361 -8.22 20.32 13.88
C LEU A 361 -9.36 21.26 14.32
N PRO A 362 -10.63 20.85 14.15
CA PRO A 362 -11.76 21.77 14.37
C PRO A 362 -12.14 21.94 15.85
N ILE A 363 -11.60 21.08 16.73
CA ILE A 363 -11.80 21.15 18.18
C ILE A 363 -10.45 21.00 18.88
N LEU A 364 -10.22 21.78 19.93
CA LEU A 364 -9.04 21.64 20.78
C LEU A 364 -9.35 20.59 21.85
N PRO A 365 -8.66 19.44 21.89
CA PRO A 365 -8.85 18.48 22.96
C PRO A 365 -8.36 19.06 24.30
N PRO A 366 -8.87 18.57 25.45
CA PRO A 366 -8.42 18.96 26.77
C PRO A 366 -6.91 18.83 27.02
N SER A 367 -6.25 17.87 26.36
CA SER A 367 -4.80 17.70 26.49
C SER A 367 -4.13 17.11 25.28
N GLY A 368 -2.89 17.53 25.01
CA GLY A 368 -2.16 17.03 23.85
C GLY A 368 -1.23 18.05 23.22
N ASP A 369 -0.26 17.52 22.49
CA ASP A 369 0.70 18.24 21.68
C ASP A 369 1.31 17.30 20.63
N LEU A 370 1.79 17.87 19.53
CA LEU A 370 2.44 17.21 18.40
C LEU A 370 3.88 17.72 18.21
N LEU A 371 4.59 17.97 19.31
CA LEU A 371 5.89 18.65 19.32
C LEU A 371 7.05 17.88 18.67
N ASP A 372 6.90 16.58 18.47
CA ASP A 372 7.84 15.73 17.72
C ASP A 372 7.31 15.38 16.33
N THR A 373 6.14 15.88 15.94
CA THR A 373 5.53 15.60 14.64
C THR A 373 5.95 16.63 13.59
N THR A 374 6.35 16.14 12.41
CA THR A 374 6.53 16.94 11.21
C THR A 374 5.30 16.82 10.32
N ILE A 375 4.67 17.96 10.01
CA ILE A 375 3.52 18.06 9.12
C ILE A 375 3.96 18.82 7.87
N THR A 376 3.93 18.15 6.72
CA THR A 376 4.13 18.77 5.41
C THR A 376 2.79 18.95 4.73
N LEU A 377 2.42 20.20 4.49
CA LEU A 377 1.23 20.57 3.73
C LEU A 377 1.65 21.06 2.34
N TYR A 378 1.16 20.37 1.32
CA TYR A 378 1.31 20.75 -0.07
C TYR A 378 0.15 21.61 -0.54
N ALA A 379 0.46 22.61 -1.36
CA ALA A 379 -0.52 23.31 -2.17
C ALA A 379 -0.25 23.03 -3.66
N PRO A 380 -1.10 22.21 -4.32
CA PRO A 380 -0.97 21.97 -5.75
C PRO A 380 -1.18 23.25 -6.57
N ASP A 381 -0.71 23.26 -7.81
CA ASP A 381 -0.84 24.43 -8.68
C ASP A 381 -2.31 24.85 -8.89
N ASN A 382 -2.57 26.15 -8.75
CA ASN A 382 -3.91 26.76 -8.82
C ASN A 382 -4.89 26.27 -7.74
N LYS A 383 -4.40 25.95 -6.54
CA LYS A 383 -5.23 25.60 -5.38
C LYS A 383 -5.02 26.53 -4.20
N ASP A 384 -6.13 26.95 -3.61
CA ASP A 384 -6.17 27.53 -2.28
C ASP A 384 -6.49 26.44 -1.27
N VAL A 385 -5.48 25.97 -0.54
CA VAL A 385 -5.57 24.87 0.42
C VAL A 385 -5.96 25.43 1.78
N THR A 386 -7.22 25.24 2.14
CA THR A 386 -7.81 25.79 3.37
C THR A 386 -7.68 24.83 4.55
N SER A 387 -7.13 25.32 5.65
CA SER A 387 -6.92 24.60 6.92
C SER A 387 -7.66 25.29 8.07
N VAL A 388 -8.09 24.50 9.05
CA VAL A 388 -8.75 24.96 10.29
C VAL A 388 -7.97 24.50 11.50
N TRP A 389 -7.71 25.39 12.46
CA TRP A 389 -7.02 25.04 13.70
C TRP A 389 -7.70 25.59 14.96
N ALA A 390 -7.79 24.76 15.99
CA ALA A 390 -8.51 25.07 17.23
C ALA A 390 -7.62 25.48 18.41
N GLY A 391 -6.29 25.47 18.27
CA GLY A 391 -5.35 25.96 19.30
C GLY A 391 -5.70 27.37 19.81
N GLN A 392 -5.44 27.66 21.09
CA GLN A 392 -5.77 28.96 21.67
C GLN A 392 -4.72 30.00 21.34
N ASP A 393 -5.12 31.26 21.11
CA ASP A 393 -4.12 32.33 21.06
C ASP A 393 -3.61 32.67 22.47
N ARG A 394 -2.42 32.17 22.81
CA ARG A 394 -1.71 32.44 24.07
C ARG A 394 -0.65 33.52 23.93
N GLY A 395 -0.64 34.26 22.82
CA GLY A 395 0.33 35.31 22.55
C GLY A 395 1.74 34.80 22.26
N VAL A 396 2.69 35.74 22.24
CA VAL A 396 4.13 35.45 22.13
C VAL A 396 4.65 34.90 23.46
N SER A 397 4.34 33.64 23.74
CA SER A 397 4.60 32.98 25.02
C SER A 397 4.94 31.51 24.84
N ASN A 398 5.82 30.98 25.69
CA ASN A 398 6.13 29.55 25.73
C ASN A 398 4.92 28.70 26.13
N SER A 399 3.89 29.28 26.75
CA SER A 399 2.67 28.57 27.13
C SER A 399 1.87 28.03 25.94
N GLY A 400 2.06 28.56 24.72
CA GLY A 400 1.44 28.03 23.50
C GLY A 400 2.03 26.70 23.04
N TYR A 401 3.20 26.31 23.56
CA TYR A 401 3.88 25.05 23.25
C TYR A 401 3.60 23.95 24.28
N SER A 402 2.48 24.05 24.98
CA SER A 402 2.11 23.09 26.01
C SER A 402 0.61 22.99 26.13
N ASN A 403 0.07 21.81 25.87
CA ASN A 403 -1.35 21.48 25.97
C ASN A 403 -2.21 22.42 25.12
N ASP A 404 -1.76 22.69 23.90
CA ASP A 404 -2.43 23.59 22.95
C ASP A 404 -2.38 23.06 21.51
N GLU A 405 -2.05 21.77 21.37
CA GLU A 405 -1.75 21.12 20.10
C GLU A 405 -0.65 21.87 19.34
N ALA A 406 0.47 22.13 20.00
CA ALA A 406 1.62 22.69 19.31
C ALA A 406 2.26 21.64 18.40
N ILE A 407 2.64 22.05 17.19
CA ILE A 407 3.29 21.19 16.18
C ILE A 407 4.80 21.37 16.28
N GLY A 408 5.55 20.27 16.17
CA GLY A 408 7.01 20.29 16.16
C GLY A 408 7.57 21.03 14.95
N HIS A 409 7.22 20.57 13.76
CA HIS A 409 7.68 21.14 12.48
C HIS A 409 6.53 21.22 11.47
N LEU A 410 6.16 22.43 11.08
CA LEU A 410 5.25 22.70 9.98
C LEU A 410 6.06 23.05 8.72
N ILE A 411 5.81 22.34 7.62
CA ILE A 411 6.37 22.62 6.30
C ILE A 411 5.22 23.01 5.39
N LEU A 412 5.31 24.18 4.78
CA LEU A 412 4.40 24.65 3.73
C LEU A 412 5.14 24.63 2.40
N ASP A 413 4.62 23.86 1.45
CA ASP A 413 5.26 23.64 0.15
C ASP A 413 4.30 23.98 -1.00
N ALA A 414 4.48 25.14 -1.61
CA ALA A 414 3.63 25.63 -2.70
C ALA A 414 4.22 25.25 -4.06
N LEU A 415 3.56 24.31 -4.74
CA LEU A 415 4.00 23.75 -6.03
C LEU A 415 3.69 24.69 -7.22
N GLY A 416 2.84 25.69 -7.00
CA GLY A 416 2.45 26.69 -7.99
C GLY A 416 2.66 28.13 -7.52
N THR A 417 2.46 29.10 -8.42
CA THR A 417 2.71 30.52 -8.13
C THR A 417 1.51 31.20 -7.46
N PRO A 418 1.70 31.96 -6.37
CA PRO A 418 0.67 32.85 -5.82
C PRO A 418 0.26 33.95 -6.83
N PRO A 419 -0.99 34.48 -6.76
CA PRO A 419 -2.04 34.12 -5.82
C PRO A 419 -2.89 32.91 -6.27
N GLY A 420 -2.53 32.24 -7.37
CA GLY A 420 -3.25 31.05 -7.83
C GLY A 420 -3.11 29.86 -6.87
N THR A 421 -1.97 29.78 -6.18
CA THR A 421 -1.66 28.76 -5.16
C THR A 421 -1.50 29.43 -3.81
N LEU A 422 -2.30 29.03 -2.81
CA LEU A 422 -2.33 29.62 -1.48
C LEU A 422 -2.50 28.55 -0.39
N PHE A 423 -2.05 28.89 0.80
CA PHE A 423 -2.45 28.26 2.06
C PHE A 423 -3.32 29.24 2.83
N THR A 424 -4.56 28.85 3.13
CA THR A 424 -5.47 29.65 3.93
C THR A 424 -5.65 29.03 5.31
N PHE A 425 -5.34 29.77 6.37
CA PHE A 425 -5.51 29.31 7.75
C PHE A 425 -6.66 30.04 8.45
N ASN A 426 -7.63 29.26 8.93
CA ASN A 426 -8.76 29.74 9.70
C ASN A 426 -8.71 29.25 11.15
N GLY A 427 -9.13 30.11 12.08
CA GLY A 427 -9.41 29.69 13.45
C GLY A 427 -10.72 28.90 13.50
N ALA A 428 -10.79 27.86 14.33
CA ALA A 428 -12.03 27.11 14.57
C ALA A 428 -13.09 27.93 15.34
N SER A 429 -12.67 29.02 15.99
CA SER A 429 -13.46 29.91 16.84
C SER A 429 -13.04 31.38 16.64
N ALA A 430 -13.39 32.27 17.57
CA ALA A 430 -13.15 33.71 17.42
C ALA A 430 -11.68 34.13 17.61
N ASN A 431 -10.90 33.40 18.41
CA ASN A 431 -9.50 33.71 18.70
C ASN A 431 -8.69 32.40 18.80
N ASN A 432 -8.03 32.02 17.71
CA ASN A 432 -7.21 30.82 17.66
C ASN A 432 -5.79 31.13 17.21
N ALA A 433 -4.90 30.21 17.54
CA ALA A 433 -3.54 30.24 17.05
C ALA A 433 -2.96 28.85 16.83
N LEU A 434 -1.99 28.77 15.93
CA LEU A 434 -1.16 27.59 15.69
C LEU A 434 0.27 27.88 16.13
N TYR A 435 0.78 27.06 17.03
CA TYR A 435 2.16 27.13 17.50
C TYR A 435 3.00 26.07 16.80
N ALA A 436 4.00 26.50 16.03
CA ALA A 436 4.97 25.65 15.38
C ALA A 436 6.35 25.80 16.05
N GLY A 437 6.99 24.70 16.43
CA GLY A 437 8.39 24.72 16.90
C GLY A 437 9.29 25.25 15.78
N ARG A 438 9.03 24.78 14.56
CA ARG A 438 9.68 25.21 13.33
C ARG A 438 8.67 25.39 12.20
N LEU A 439 8.77 26.49 11.46
CA LEU A 439 8.03 26.75 10.23
C LEU A 439 9.00 26.78 9.04
N ASP A 440 8.86 25.87 8.08
CA ASP A 440 9.59 25.92 6.82
C ASP A 440 8.65 26.33 5.69
N LEU A 441 9.11 27.30 4.90
CA LEU A 441 8.46 27.76 3.68
C LEU A 441 9.34 27.31 2.50
N LEU A 442 8.80 26.43 1.66
CA LEU A 442 9.50 25.84 0.52
C LEU A 442 8.92 26.33 -0.81
N ASP A 443 9.74 26.28 -1.85
CA ASP A 443 9.39 26.67 -3.21
C ASP A 443 8.70 28.05 -3.25
N ASN A 444 7.52 28.16 -3.85
CA ASN A 444 6.82 29.44 -3.98
C ASN A 444 6.23 29.92 -2.64
N ALA A 445 6.21 29.09 -1.59
CA ALA A 445 5.78 29.51 -0.25
C ALA A 445 6.82 30.44 0.40
N GLY A 446 8.06 30.42 -0.08
CA GLY A 446 9.13 31.30 0.38
C GLY A 446 9.07 32.74 -0.14
N ASP A 447 8.17 33.04 -1.07
CA ASP A 447 8.10 34.36 -1.71
C ASP A 447 7.55 35.44 -0.78
N LEU A 448 8.26 36.57 -0.72
CA LEU A 448 7.94 37.70 0.15
C LEU A 448 7.65 38.95 -0.67
N ALA A 449 6.55 39.64 -0.37
CA ALA A 449 6.23 40.94 -0.95
C ALA A 449 5.56 41.86 0.07
N ASN A 450 6.07 43.09 0.20
CA ASN A 450 5.44 44.17 0.99
C ASN A 450 5.06 43.81 2.45
N GLY A 451 5.84 42.96 3.13
CA GLY A 451 5.53 42.49 4.49
C GLY A 451 4.56 41.31 4.55
N TYR A 452 4.39 40.59 3.45
CA TYR A 452 3.57 39.38 3.36
C TYR A 452 4.39 38.22 2.80
N VAL A 453 4.13 37.03 3.33
CA VAL A 453 4.37 35.76 2.62
C VAL A 453 3.25 35.62 1.59
N THR A 454 3.59 35.62 0.29
CA THR A 454 2.60 35.77 -0.79
C THR A 454 1.72 34.55 -0.97
N ALA A 455 2.20 33.37 -0.60
CA ALA A 455 1.46 32.11 -0.67
C ALA A 455 0.58 31.85 0.57
N LEU A 456 0.51 32.79 1.52
CA LEU A 456 -0.12 32.56 2.82
C LEU A 456 -1.22 33.60 3.08
N ASP A 457 -2.45 33.11 3.25
CA ASP A 457 -3.57 33.89 3.77
C ASP A 457 -3.91 33.42 5.19
N ILE A 458 -4.04 34.36 6.12
CA ILE A 458 -4.34 34.06 7.52
C ILE A 458 -5.56 34.87 7.91
N ALA A 459 -6.64 34.16 8.25
CA ALA A 459 -7.90 34.78 8.61
C ALA A 459 -7.75 35.64 9.88
N SER A 460 -8.61 36.65 10.03
CA SER A 460 -8.56 37.59 11.16
C SER A 460 -8.70 36.95 12.55
N ASN A 461 -9.24 35.73 12.63
CA ASN A 461 -9.43 34.96 13.87
C ASN A 461 -8.29 33.96 14.13
N MET A 462 -7.18 34.03 13.38
CA MET A 462 -6.10 33.07 13.41
C MET A 462 -4.73 33.77 13.49
N VAL A 463 -3.79 33.24 14.27
CA VAL A 463 -2.39 33.69 14.29
C VAL A 463 -1.47 32.46 14.20
N ILE A 464 -0.35 32.57 13.49
CA ILE A 464 0.67 31.52 13.47
C ILE A 464 1.89 32.01 14.25
N TYR A 465 2.16 31.34 15.35
CA TYR A 465 3.35 31.53 16.17
C TYR A 465 4.40 30.50 15.78
N TYR A 466 5.65 30.94 15.68
CA TYR A 466 6.77 30.05 15.40
C TYR A 466 7.97 30.40 16.28
N ALA A 467 8.77 29.40 16.66
CA ALA A 467 10.01 29.65 17.39
C ALA A 467 11.22 29.75 16.46
N GLN A 468 11.18 29.01 15.36
CA GLN A 468 12.11 29.12 14.24
C GLN A 468 11.35 29.16 12.93
N ALA A 469 11.82 29.96 11.97
CA ALA A 469 11.30 29.95 10.62
C ALA A 469 12.41 29.95 9.58
N PHE A 470 12.25 29.16 8.52
CA PHE A 470 13.18 29.08 7.40
C PHE A 470 12.47 29.28 6.07
N ILE A 471 13.13 29.98 5.16
CA ILE A 471 12.76 30.01 3.74
C ILE A 471 13.87 29.30 2.98
N ASN A 472 13.54 28.20 2.31
CA ASN A 472 14.50 27.42 1.51
C ASN A 472 15.82 27.11 2.25
N GLY A 473 15.71 26.79 3.54
CA GLY A 473 16.84 26.45 4.42
C GLY A 473 17.59 27.64 5.06
N VAL A 474 17.18 28.89 4.79
CA VAL A 474 17.77 30.09 5.40
C VAL A 474 16.90 30.57 6.56
N ASP A 475 17.50 30.81 7.73
CA ASP A 475 16.79 31.33 8.91
C ASP A 475 16.28 32.75 8.65
N VAL A 476 14.97 32.94 8.85
CA VAL A 476 14.26 34.20 8.69
C VAL A 476 13.39 34.52 9.90
N SER A 477 13.65 33.88 11.05
CA SER A 477 12.78 33.91 12.23
C SER A 477 12.47 35.34 12.70
N SER A 478 13.50 36.17 12.86
CA SER A 478 13.33 37.58 13.26
C SER A 478 12.80 38.46 12.13
N LYS A 479 12.94 38.04 10.87
CA LYS A 479 12.53 38.81 9.69
C LYS A 479 11.03 38.68 9.44
N LEU A 480 10.46 37.50 9.68
CA LEU A 480 9.03 37.23 9.48
C LEU A 480 8.14 37.75 10.61
N ASP A 481 8.71 38.23 11.73
CA ASP A 481 7.90 38.72 12.85
C ASP A 481 7.11 39.97 12.43
N GLY A 482 5.78 39.90 12.55
CA GLY A 482 4.86 40.95 12.12
C GLY A 482 4.41 40.86 10.66
N TYR A 483 4.86 39.85 9.89
CA TYR A 483 4.37 39.64 8.52
C TYR A 483 2.89 39.23 8.49
N ASN A 484 2.30 39.30 7.29
CA ASN A 484 0.90 38.95 7.03
C ASN A 484 -0.06 39.74 7.93
N GLY A 485 0.14 41.06 8.04
CA GLY A 485 -0.69 41.93 8.86
C GLY A 485 -0.53 41.76 10.37
N GLY A 486 0.59 41.18 10.82
CA GLY A 486 0.82 40.88 12.24
C GLY A 486 0.37 39.49 12.68
N HIS A 487 -0.02 38.62 11.73
CA HIS A 487 -0.49 37.27 12.00
C HIS A 487 0.62 36.21 11.97
N LEU A 488 1.84 36.57 11.55
CA LEU A 488 3.05 35.78 11.79
C LEU A 488 3.83 36.37 12.96
N ARG A 489 4.03 35.60 14.03
CA ARG A 489 4.65 36.10 15.28
C ARG A 489 5.75 35.20 15.81
N TRP A 490 6.91 35.79 16.11
CA TRP A 490 8.10 35.05 16.56
C TRP A 490 8.17 34.87 18.08
N VAL A 491 8.22 33.63 18.55
CA VAL A 491 8.40 33.26 19.97
C VAL A 491 9.87 32.94 20.25
N SER A 492 10.71 33.98 20.31
CA SER A 492 12.17 33.84 20.49
C SER A 492 12.62 33.16 21.79
N SER A 493 11.74 33.08 22.80
CA SER A 493 12.01 32.46 24.11
C SER A 493 11.81 30.95 24.14
N TYR A 494 11.16 30.37 23.12
CA TYR A 494 10.98 28.92 23.02
C TYR A 494 12.14 28.31 22.23
N THR A 495 12.67 27.19 22.71
CA THR A 495 13.71 26.43 22.02
C THR A 495 13.10 25.09 21.61
N PRO A 496 12.79 24.88 20.31
CA PRO A 496 12.23 23.62 19.86
C PRO A 496 13.23 22.47 20.02
N LEU A 497 12.72 21.24 20.14
CA LEU A 497 13.54 20.04 20.07
C LEU A 497 14.23 19.98 18.71
N ALA A 498 15.45 19.42 18.67
CA ALA A 498 16.19 19.25 17.43
C ALA A 498 15.53 18.16 16.58
N LEU A 499 14.61 18.55 15.70
CA LEU A 499 13.96 17.64 14.76
C LEU A 499 14.90 17.35 13.59
N PHE A 500 15.23 16.08 13.38
CA PHE A 500 16.01 15.63 12.23
C PHE A 500 15.13 15.58 10.98
N ARG A 501 15.61 16.12 9.86
CA ARG A 501 14.90 16.13 8.57
C ARG A 501 14.76 14.71 8.02
N SER A 502 13.53 14.27 7.78
CA SER A 502 13.22 13.21 6.80
C SER A 502 13.39 13.79 5.39
N LEU A 503 13.92 13.00 4.44
CA LEU A 503 14.11 13.41 3.05
C LEU A 503 13.34 12.45 2.13
N THR A 504 12.25 12.93 1.56
CA THR A 504 11.50 12.23 0.51
C THR A 504 12.22 12.41 -0.83
N VAL A 505 12.60 11.31 -1.49
CA VAL A 505 13.16 11.34 -2.85
C VAL A 505 12.37 10.35 -3.72
N ASN A 506 11.47 10.88 -4.54
CA ASN A 506 10.61 10.16 -5.53
C ASN A 506 9.41 9.36 -4.95
N PRO A 507 8.27 9.28 -5.68
CA PRO A 507 7.02 8.68 -5.19
C PRO A 507 7.05 7.15 -5.06
N VAL A 508 8.15 6.49 -5.46
CA VAL A 508 8.27 5.02 -5.47
C VAL A 508 9.01 4.49 -4.24
N ALA A 509 9.77 5.33 -3.51
CA ALA A 509 10.51 4.92 -2.32
C ALA A 509 10.54 6.03 -1.27
N LYS A 510 9.67 5.92 -0.26
CA LYS A 510 9.66 6.82 0.90
C LYS A 510 10.62 6.29 1.95
N VAL A 511 11.49 7.14 2.49
CA VAL A 511 12.51 6.75 3.47
C VAL A 511 12.31 7.57 4.75
N ASN A 512 12.01 6.92 5.87
CA ASN A 512 11.97 7.49 7.20
C ASN A 512 13.29 7.25 7.94
N VAL A 513 13.71 8.21 8.76
CA VAL A 513 14.96 8.16 9.52
C VAL A 513 14.70 8.55 10.98
N THR A 514 14.84 7.61 11.92
CA THR A 514 14.61 7.83 13.36
C THR A 514 15.91 7.69 14.15
N PRO A 515 16.30 8.61 15.05
CA PRO A 515 17.48 8.44 15.89
C PRO A 515 17.34 7.26 16.85
N ILE A 516 18.43 6.54 17.11
CA ILE A 516 18.49 5.52 18.16
C ILE A 516 19.46 6.02 19.24
N GLY A 517 18.95 6.15 20.48
CA GLY A 517 19.74 6.49 21.65
C GLY A 517 20.81 5.44 21.99
N ALA A 518 21.59 5.72 23.04
CA ALA A 518 22.62 4.80 23.53
C ALA A 518 22.04 3.39 23.79
N PRO A 519 22.80 2.30 23.51
CA PRO A 519 24.25 2.28 23.30
C PRO A 519 24.71 2.44 21.84
N LEU A 520 23.81 2.52 20.86
CA LEU A 520 24.17 2.37 19.45
C LEU A 520 24.48 3.67 18.69
N ASN A 521 24.21 4.86 19.26
CA ASN A 521 24.39 6.17 18.60
C ASN A 521 24.15 6.05 17.08
N GLY A 522 22.92 5.74 16.69
CA GLY A 522 22.60 5.26 15.35
C GLY A 522 21.33 5.87 14.77
N VAL A 523 20.90 5.36 13.61
CA VAL A 523 19.61 5.68 12.98
C VAL A 523 18.87 4.39 12.66
N ALA A 524 17.56 4.38 12.87
CA ALA A 524 16.65 3.43 12.24
C ALA A 524 16.25 4.03 10.90
N LEU A 525 16.56 3.32 9.82
CA LEU A 525 16.06 3.61 8.48
C LEU A 525 14.84 2.73 8.23
N SER A 526 13.77 3.31 7.72
CA SER A 526 12.58 2.59 7.25
C SER A 526 12.25 3.03 5.84
N TRP A 527 11.96 2.12 4.91
CA TRP A 527 11.55 2.52 3.55
C TRP A 527 10.63 1.53 2.85
N ASN A 528 9.78 2.02 1.95
CA ASN A 528 8.94 1.14 1.13
C ASN A 528 9.81 0.36 0.12
N THR A 529 9.60 -0.95 0.03
CA THR A 529 10.25 -1.84 -0.94
C THR A 529 9.20 -2.65 -1.69
N VAL A 530 9.49 -3.01 -2.95
CA VAL A 530 8.68 -3.96 -3.72
C VAL A 530 9.10 -5.40 -3.42
N PRO A 531 8.22 -6.41 -3.55
CA PRO A 531 8.57 -7.80 -3.29
C PRO A 531 9.72 -8.29 -4.17
N TYR A 532 10.61 -9.09 -3.58
CA TYR A 532 11.81 -9.67 -4.20
C TYR A 532 12.87 -8.66 -4.68
N ALA A 533 12.72 -7.38 -4.38
CA ALA A 533 13.75 -6.38 -4.67
C ALA A 533 14.99 -6.56 -3.81
N THR A 534 16.15 -6.34 -4.41
CA THR A 534 17.40 -6.18 -3.68
C THR A 534 17.47 -4.77 -3.10
N ASN A 535 17.36 -4.68 -1.79
CA ASN A 535 17.52 -3.46 -1.02
C ASN A 535 18.98 -3.28 -0.64
N SER A 536 19.59 -2.16 -1.02
CA SER A 536 20.98 -1.82 -0.73
C SER A 536 21.07 -0.49 0.01
N VAL A 537 21.69 -0.49 1.17
CA VAL A 537 22.00 0.74 1.91
C VAL A 537 23.48 1.06 1.74
N TYR A 538 23.75 2.26 1.26
CA TYR A 538 25.08 2.83 1.15
C TYR A 538 25.30 3.86 2.25
N CYS A 539 26.53 3.97 2.74
CA CYS A 539 26.97 5.03 3.64
C CYS A 539 28.07 5.88 3.01
N SER A 540 28.21 7.11 3.49
CA SER A 540 29.35 7.95 3.14
C SER A 540 29.60 9.05 4.18
N THR A 541 30.83 9.54 4.25
CA THR A 541 31.19 10.75 5.02
C THR A 541 31.04 12.04 4.19
N ASN A 542 30.71 11.92 2.90
CA ASN A 542 30.49 13.01 1.95
C ASN A 542 29.43 12.62 0.89
N LEU A 543 29.01 13.53 0.00
CA LEU A 543 27.96 13.20 -0.98
C LEU A 543 28.47 12.54 -2.27
N VAL A 544 29.76 12.23 -2.37
CA VAL A 544 30.43 11.83 -3.62
C VAL A 544 30.94 10.39 -3.62
N SER A 545 31.35 9.86 -2.47
CA SER A 545 32.03 8.55 -2.35
C SER A 545 31.22 7.56 -1.52
N TRP A 546 30.29 6.86 -2.15
CA TRP A 546 29.37 5.94 -1.48
C TRP A 546 29.94 4.52 -1.34
N GLN A 547 29.89 3.97 -0.14
CA GLN A 547 30.27 2.59 0.16
C GLN A 547 29.03 1.77 0.52
N LEU A 548 28.95 0.52 0.06
CA LEU A 548 27.86 -0.37 0.45
C LEU A 548 27.99 -0.70 1.93
N PHE A 549 26.95 -0.41 2.71
CA PHE A 549 26.89 -0.70 4.14
C PHE A 549 26.23 -2.05 4.40
N THR A 550 25.07 -2.31 3.78
CA THR A 550 24.40 -3.62 3.83
C THR A 550 23.47 -3.78 2.64
N ASN A 551 23.06 -5.02 2.35
CA ASN A 551 22.00 -5.33 1.41
C ASN A 551 21.22 -6.58 1.82
N PHE A 552 19.96 -6.66 1.41
CA PHE A 552 19.09 -7.82 1.60
C PHE A 552 18.01 -7.86 0.53
N VAL A 553 17.40 -9.02 0.32
CA VAL A 553 16.27 -9.18 -0.61
C VAL A 553 14.98 -9.11 0.19
N SER A 554 14.00 -8.30 -0.24
CA SER A 554 12.68 -8.27 0.38
C SER A 554 11.94 -9.58 0.12
N THR A 555 11.48 -10.24 1.17
CA THR A 555 10.81 -11.55 1.07
C THR A 555 9.28 -11.46 1.14
N THR A 556 8.73 -10.26 1.35
CA THR A 556 7.29 -10.01 1.51
C THR A 556 6.80 -8.89 0.59
N PRO A 557 5.54 -8.92 0.15
CA PRO A 557 4.94 -7.81 -0.58
C PRO A 557 4.74 -6.61 0.36
N ASN A 558 5.24 -5.44 -0.02
CA ASN A 558 4.85 -4.12 0.52
C ASN A 558 5.06 -3.83 2.01
N ALA A 559 5.82 -4.64 2.76
CA ALA A 559 6.26 -4.25 4.11
C ALA A 559 7.41 -3.22 4.04
N PRO A 560 7.41 -2.16 4.86
CA PRO A 560 8.54 -1.26 4.93
C PRO A 560 9.78 -2.01 5.42
N ALA A 561 10.87 -1.89 4.66
CA ALA A 561 12.18 -2.37 5.03
C ALA A 561 12.71 -1.55 6.21
N ASN A 562 12.94 -2.20 7.36
CA ASN A 562 13.42 -1.55 8.58
C ASN A 562 14.85 -1.99 8.91
N LEU A 563 15.73 -1.03 9.19
CA LEU A 563 17.13 -1.31 9.47
C LEU A 563 17.69 -0.38 10.56
N MET A 564 18.20 -0.96 11.64
CA MET A 564 18.94 -0.22 12.66
C MET A 564 20.42 -0.16 12.30
N LEU A 565 20.96 1.06 12.19
CA LEU A 565 22.31 1.33 11.76
C LEU A 565 23.08 2.11 12.82
N ALA A 566 24.17 1.54 13.31
CA ALA A 566 25.09 2.25 14.19
C ALA A 566 25.93 3.26 13.37
N ARG A 567 26.17 4.45 13.94
CA ARG A 567 27.12 5.42 13.38
C ARG A 567 28.52 5.16 13.94
N PRO A 568 29.58 5.21 13.12
CA PRO A 568 30.94 5.14 13.63
C PRO A 568 31.28 6.34 14.54
N ALA A 569 31.91 6.06 15.69
CA ALA A 569 32.30 7.09 16.65
C ALA A 569 33.32 8.07 16.04
N GLY A 570 33.14 9.38 16.30
CA GLY A 570 34.10 10.42 15.93
C GLY A 570 33.98 11.01 14.53
N VAL A 571 32.99 10.61 13.72
CA VAL A 571 32.75 11.21 12.39
C VAL A 571 31.73 12.34 12.51
N ALA A 572 31.99 13.53 11.97
CA ALA A 572 31.11 14.71 12.10
C ALA A 572 29.87 14.67 11.19
N ASN A 573 30.01 14.19 9.95
CA ASN A 573 28.91 14.04 8.97
C ASN A 573 28.85 12.59 8.48
N TRP A 574 27.65 12.00 8.48
CA TRP A 574 27.41 10.64 8.04
C TRP A 574 26.10 10.58 7.27
N PHE A 575 26.16 10.10 6.03
CA PHE A 575 25.04 10.07 5.09
C PHE A 575 24.67 8.64 4.76
N TYR A 576 23.38 8.39 4.57
CA TYR A 576 22.85 7.10 4.11
C TYR A 576 22.15 7.30 2.77
N ARG A 577 22.22 6.30 1.90
CA ARG A 577 21.48 6.24 0.63
C ARG A 577 20.90 4.85 0.48
N VAL A 578 19.58 4.79 0.34
CA VAL A 578 18.85 3.56 0.04
C VAL A 578 18.73 3.42 -1.48
N VAL A 579 18.95 2.22 -1.98
CA VAL A 579 18.70 1.83 -3.37
C VAL A 579 17.86 0.58 -3.36
N VAL A 580 16.66 0.65 -3.94
CA VAL A 580 15.80 -0.51 -4.15
C VAL A 580 15.97 -0.92 -5.61
N THR A 581 16.51 -2.11 -5.84
CA THR A 581 16.65 -2.70 -7.18
C THR A 581 15.57 -3.75 -7.35
N PRO A 582 14.55 -3.52 -8.22
CA PRO A 582 13.53 -4.53 -8.52
C PRO A 582 14.16 -5.85 -9.01
N PRO A 583 13.46 -6.99 -8.84
CA PRO A 583 13.92 -8.29 -9.33
C PRO A 583 14.18 -8.33 -10.84
#